data_AF-A0A0H5R676-F1
#
_entry.id   AF-A0A0H5R676-F1
#
_cell.length_a   1.000
_cell.length_b   1.000
_cell.length_c   1.000
_cell.angle_alpha   90.00
_cell.angle_beta   90.00
_cell.angle_gamma   90.00
#
_symmetry.space_group_name_H-M   'P 1'
#
loop_
_entity.id
_entity.type
_entity.pdbx_description
1 polymer ?
#
loop_
_entity_poly.entity_id
_entity_poly.type
_entity_poly.pdbx_seq_one_letter_code
_entity_poly.pdbx_strand_id
1 'polypeptide(L)'
;RIHRRLPQGGILVFVTGKQDINYVVRVLRKRFNDKTERDITNLPLENDHDSEWGSGYDQIDRDADRMEDRRHDGDDDDDEEEEGVDSDMSDVDHDADGVPIPVPDGPCRPCHILPLHALLSPEDQVRVLAPLPSDDHRLIVISTNVAETSLTIPNIKYVVDTGREKVKVYDHKTGISSLKVSWISKASA
;
A
#
# COMPACT_ATOMS: atom_id res chain seq x y z
N ARG A 1 -6.40 4.37 -10.27
CA ARG A 1 -6.84 5.74 -10.68
C ARG A 1 -5.73 6.45 -11.47
N ILE A 2 -4.51 6.54 -10.91
CA ILE A 2 -3.32 7.14 -11.54
C ILE A 2 -3.12 6.68 -13.00
N HIS A 3 -3.07 5.37 -13.24
CA HIS A 3 -2.88 4.80 -14.58
C HIS A 3 -3.85 5.34 -15.65
N ARG A 4 -5.12 5.54 -15.28
CA ARG A 4 -6.19 5.96 -16.19
C ARG A 4 -6.28 7.46 -16.41
N ARG A 5 -5.98 8.25 -15.37
CA ARG A 5 -6.31 9.68 -15.34
C ARG A 5 -5.10 10.61 -15.44
N LEU A 6 -3.94 10.15 -14.98
CA LEU A 6 -2.76 11.01 -14.88
C LEU A 6 -1.87 10.89 -16.13
N PRO A 7 -1.10 11.95 -16.47
CA PRO A 7 -0.15 11.95 -17.58
C PRO A 7 0.87 10.81 -17.53
N GLN A 8 1.64 10.66 -18.62
CA GLN A 8 2.63 9.60 -18.72
C GLN A 8 3.72 9.68 -17.63
N GLY A 9 4.12 8.50 -17.17
CA GLY A 9 5.05 8.32 -16.06
C GLY A 9 4.82 6.97 -15.36
N GLY A 10 5.91 6.36 -14.94
CA GLY A 10 5.93 5.11 -14.18
C GLY A 10 5.35 5.29 -12.77
N ILE A 11 4.83 4.20 -12.23
CA ILE A 11 4.20 4.12 -10.92
C ILE A 11 5.01 3.17 -10.06
N LEU A 12 5.47 3.64 -8.90
CA LEU A 12 6.06 2.81 -7.86
C LEU A 12 5.06 2.69 -6.70
N VAL A 13 4.80 1.46 -6.26
CA VAL A 13 3.87 1.18 -5.17
C VAL A 13 4.59 0.43 -4.06
N PHE A 14 4.58 0.96 -2.85
CA PHE A 14 5.17 0.32 -1.67
C PHE A 14 4.14 -0.49 -0.89
N VAL A 15 4.46 -1.76 -0.65
CA VAL A 15 3.66 -2.70 0.15
C VAL A 15 4.53 -3.47 1.14
N THR A 16 3.88 -4.17 2.08
CA THR A 16 4.52 -4.74 3.27
C THR A 16 5.33 -6.02 3.05
N GLY A 17 5.14 -6.74 1.95
CA GLY A 17 5.87 -7.99 1.70
C GLY A 17 5.55 -8.71 0.40
N LYS A 18 6.25 -9.84 0.17
CA LYS A 18 6.11 -10.69 -1.03
C LYS A 18 4.66 -11.13 -1.28
N GLN A 19 3.92 -11.51 -0.23
CA GLN A 19 2.52 -11.93 -0.38
C GLN A 19 1.64 -10.80 -0.89
N ASP A 20 1.80 -9.59 -0.33
CA ASP A 20 1.07 -8.40 -0.80
C ASP A 20 1.43 -8.05 -2.23
N ILE A 21 2.73 -8.11 -2.58
CA ILE A 21 3.21 -7.93 -3.95
C ILE A 21 2.48 -8.88 -4.89
N ASN A 22 2.52 -10.18 -4.61
CA ASN A 22 1.90 -11.19 -5.46
C ASN A 22 0.40 -10.96 -5.60
N TYR A 23 -0.28 -10.64 -4.50
CA TYR A 23 -1.71 -10.32 -4.51
C TYR A 23 -2.02 -9.11 -5.41
N VAL A 24 -1.33 -7.99 -5.19
CA VAL A 24 -1.55 -6.75 -5.95
C VAL A 24 -1.21 -6.94 -7.42
N VAL A 25 -0.08 -7.58 -7.74
CA VAL A 25 0.31 -7.89 -9.13
C VAL A 25 -0.77 -8.72 -9.82
N ARG A 26 -1.28 -9.77 -9.17
CA ARG A 26 -2.36 -10.60 -9.71
C ARG A 26 -3.63 -9.80 -9.98
N VAL A 27 -4.06 -8.97 -9.02
CA VAL A 27 -5.26 -8.13 -9.14
C VAL A 27 -5.11 -7.10 -10.27
N LEU A 28 -3.96 -6.43 -10.35
CA LEU A 28 -3.70 -5.41 -11.36
C LEU A 28 -3.58 -6.03 -12.76
N ARG A 29 -2.92 -7.18 -12.90
CA ARG A 29 -2.81 -7.88 -14.20
C ARG A 29 -4.17 -8.32 -14.69
N LYS A 30 -5.01 -8.90 -13.83
CA LYS A 30 -6.41 -9.23 -14.17
C LYS A 30 -7.21 -8.00 -14.60
N ARG A 31 -6.94 -6.84 -13.98
CA ARG A 31 -7.72 -5.61 -14.24
C ARG A 31 -7.28 -4.83 -15.48
N PHE A 32 -6.00 -4.89 -15.84
CA PHE A 32 -5.41 -4.04 -16.89
C PHE A 32 -4.86 -4.81 -18.08
N ASN A 33 -4.57 -6.11 -17.95
CA ASN A 33 -3.92 -6.92 -18.98
C ASN A 33 -4.88 -7.91 -19.67
N ASP A 34 -6.19 -7.77 -19.49
CA ASP A 34 -7.21 -8.70 -19.98
C ASP A 34 -7.37 -8.72 -21.52
N LYS A 35 -6.60 -7.88 -22.26
CA LYS A 35 -6.65 -7.82 -23.74
C LYS A 35 -5.30 -7.70 -24.46
N THR A 36 -4.17 -7.62 -23.77
CA THR A 36 -2.89 -7.24 -24.40
C THR A 36 -1.81 -8.29 -24.14
N GLU A 37 -1.53 -9.05 -25.20
CA GLU A 37 -0.32 -9.82 -25.51
C GLU A 37 0.17 -10.87 -24.49
N ARG A 38 0.16 -12.12 -24.95
CA ARG A 38 0.50 -13.34 -24.20
C ARG A 38 2.00 -13.55 -23.96
N ASP A 39 2.88 -12.64 -24.33
CA ASP A 39 4.32 -12.97 -24.47
C ASP A 39 5.27 -12.50 -23.37
N ILE A 40 4.79 -12.04 -22.20
CA ILE A 40 5.69 -11.65 -21.08
C ILE A 40 5.30 -12.27 -19.72
N THR A 41 4.33 -13.18 -19.70
CA THR A 41 3.69 -13.67 -18.46
C THR A 41 4.19 -15.01 -17.94
N ASN A 42 5.18 -15.64 -18.59
CA ASN A 42 5.78 -16.89 -18.11
C ASN A 42 6.82 -16.66 -16.98
N LEU A 43 6.43 -15.92 -15.95
CA LEU A 43 6.98 -16.20 -14.62
C LEU A 43 6.08 -17.28 -14.02
N PRO A 44 6.61 -18.46 -13.65
CA PRO A 44 5.86 -19.39 -12.84
C PRO A 44 5.47 -18.63 -11.56
N LEU A 45 4.18 -18.31 -11.43
CA LEU A 45 3.60 -18.23 -10.11
C LEU A 45 3.72 -19.67 -9.62
N GLU A 46 4.69 -19.94 -8.75
CA GLU A 46 4.82 -21.25 -8.12
C GLU A 46 3.42 -21.67 -7.66
N ASN A 47 3.01 -22.87 -8.08
CA ASN A 47 1.70 -23.44 -7.83
C ASN A 47 1.46 -23.52 -6.32
N ASP A 48 0.91 -22.46 -5.73
CA ASP A 48 0.30 -22.55 -4.42
C ASP A 48 -1.06 -23.22 -4.62
N HIS A 49 -1.05 -24.52 -4.33
CA HIS A 49 -2.21 -25.36 -4.10
C HIS A 49 -3.41 -24.55 -3.59
N ASP A 50 -4.49 -24.54 -4.37
CA ASP A 50 -5.81 -24.09 -3.94
C ASP A 50 -6.21 -24.89 -2.68
N SER A 51 -6.00 -24.29 -1.51
CA SER A 51 -6.68 -24.66 -0.29
C SER A 51 -7.13 -23.37 0.39
N GLU A 52 -8.34 -22.97 0.04
CA GLU A 52 -9.36 -22.50 0.99
C GLU A 52 -8.87 -21.54 2.10
N TRP A 53 -8.37 -20.36 1.74
CA TRP A 53 -8.30 -19.24 2.67
C TRP A 53 -9.54 -18.38 2.53
N GLY A 54 -10.58 -18.83 3.24
CA GLY A 54 -11.83 -18.08 3.47
C GLY A 54 -11.58 -16.72 4.10
N SER A 55 -12.57 -15.85 3.89
CA SER A 55 -12.74 -14.48 4.39
C SER A 55 -12.34 -14.25 5.87
N GLY A 56 -11.04 -14.11 6.16
CA GLY A 56 -10.50 -14.02 7.52
C GLY A 56 -9.96 -12.65 7.95
N TYR A 57 -10.18 -11.58 7.18
CA TYR A 57 -9.79 -10.21 7.57
C TYR A 57 -10.95 -9.24 7.35
N ASP A 58 -12.10 -9.53 7.94
CA ASP A 58 -13.24 -8.61 8.00
C ASP A 58 -14.17 -9.04 9.14
N GLN A 59 -13.74 -8.89 10.40
CA GLN A 59 -14.61 -8.78 11.61
C GLN A 59 -13.78 -8.82 12.91
N ILE A 60 -13.22 -7.68 13.28
CA ILE A 60 -12.85 -7.29 14.66
C ILE A 60 -13.02 -5.75 14.63
N ASP A 61 -13.90 -5.04 15.31
CA ASP A 61 -14.93 -5.31 16.32
C ASP A 61 -16.08 -4.34 15.99
N ARG A 62 -17.32 -4.80 16.07
CA ARG A 62 -18.45 -3.93 16.41
C ARG A 62 -19.64 -4.77 16.89
N ASP A 63 -20.05 -4.42 18.10
CA ASP A 63 -21.38 -4.61 18.67
C ASP A 63 -21.72 -6.02 19.20
N ALA A 64 -21.49 -6.20 20.50
CA ALA A 64 -22.33 -7.05 21.34
C ALA A 64 -22.38 -6.49 22.78
N ASP A 65 -23.33 -5.58 22.99
CA ASP A 65 -23.92 -5.30 24.30
C ASP A 65 -24.50 -6.58 24.92
N ARG A 66 -24.08 -6.95 26.15
CA ARG A 66 -25.00 -7.60 27.12
C ARG A 66 -24.49 -7.61 28.57
N MET A 67 -25.22 -6.86 29.41
CA MET A 67 -25.46 -7.05 30.85
C MET A 67 -24.30 -6.82 31.85
N GLU A 68 -24.43 -5.78 32.67
CA GLU A 68 -24.60 -5.97 34.12
C GLU A 68 -25.28 -4.76 34.79
N ASP A 69 -26.42 -5.03 35.42
CA ASP A 69 -27.20 -4.13 36.27
C ASP A 69 -26.78 -4.41 37.72
N ARG A 70 -26.02 -3.51 38.38
CA ARG A 70 -25.85 -3.47 39.84
C ARG A 70 -25.49 -2.06 40.34
N ARG A 71 -26.50 -1.46 40.98
CA ARG A 71 -26.56 -0.29 41.88
C ARG A 71 -25.28 0.06 42.66
N HIS A 72 -24.95 1.36 42.72
CA HIS A 72 -24.37 1.98 43.92
C HIS A 72 -24.75 3.47 44.00
N ASP A 73 -25.51 3.84 45.04
CA ASP A 73 -25.76 5.21 45.48
C ASP A 73 -24.51 5.74 46.22
N GLY A 74 -24.23 7.04 46.12
CA GLY A 74 -23.23 7.71 46.94
C GLY A 74 -22.89 9.10 46.42
N ASP A 75 -23.54 10.11 47.03
CA ASP A 75 -23.18 11.53 47.01
C ASP A 75 -21.73 11.76 47.47
N ASP A 76 -21.05 12.78 46.94
CA ASP A 76 -20.37 13.83 47.71
C ASP A 76 -19.63 14.83 46.79
N ASP A 77 -19.70 16.08 47.21
CA ASP A 77 -19.28 17.35 46.60
C ASP A 77 -17.76 17.55 46.42
N ASP A 78 -17.43 18.71 45.83
CA ASP A 78 -16.23 19.54 45.95
C ASP A 78 -15.23 19.62 44.77
N ASP A 79 -15.36 20.76 44.09
CA ASP A 79 -14.36 21.82 43.96
C ASP A 79 -13.32 21.89 42.80
N GLU A 80 -13.41 23.07 42.17
CA GLU A 80 -12.37 23.99 41.70
C GLU A 80 -11.73 23.87 40.30
N GLU A 81 -12.11 24.89 39.51
CA GLU A 81 -11.29 25.85 38.73
C GLU A 81 -10.64 25.46 37.39
N GLU A 82 -11.06 26.24 36.36
CA GLU A 82 -10.34 26.95 35.27
C GLU A 82 -9.08 26.27 34.65
N GLU A 83 -8.91 26.24 33.33
CA GLU A 83 -8.55 27.42 32.53
C GLU A 83 -8.84 27.15 31.05
N GLY A 84 -9.31 28.18 30.36
CA GLY A 84 -9.41 28.19 28.90
C GLY A 84 -8.04 28.33 28.24
N VAL A 85 -7.80 27.54 27.18
CA VAL A 85 -6.91 27.94 26.09
C VAL A 85 -7.54 27.54 24.75
N ASP A 86 -8.04 28.57 24.10
CA ASP A 86 -8.22 28.75 22.67
C ASP A 86 -7.14 28.10 21.80
N SER A 87 -7.56 27.19 20.93
CA SER A 87 -6.89 26.95 19.65
C SER A 87 -7.92 26.47 18.64
N ASP A 88 -8.54 27.47 18.01
CA ASP A 88 -9.12 27.39 16.67
C ASP A 88 -8.08 26.75 15.73
N MET A 89 -8.20 25.44 15.54
CA MET A 89 -7.53 24.74 14.45
C MET A 89 -8.47 24.85 13.26
N SER A 90 -8.43 26.02 12.63
CA SER A 90 -9.07 26.33 11.37
C SER A 90 -8.88 25.18 10.39
N ASP A 91 -10.00 24.68 9.86
CA ASP A 91 -10.08 23.80 8.70
C ASP A 91 -9.15 24.31 7.60
N VAL A 92 -8.04 23.62 7.38
CA VAL A 92 -7.23 23.84 6.20
C VAL A 92 -7.86 23.02 5.07
N ASP A 93 -8.89 23.60 4.48
CA ASP A 93 -9.27 23.28 3.11
C ASP A 93 -8.06 23.54 2.22
N HIS A 94 -7.26 22.49 1.98
CA HIS A 94 -6.39 22.44 0.81
C HIS A 94 -7.31 22.22 -0.39
N ASP A 95 -7.97 23.29 -0.81
CA ASP A 95 -8.40 23.47 -2.19
C ASP A 95 -7.14 23.40 -3.06
N ALA A 96 -6.79 22.18 -3.44
CA ALA A 96 -5.92 21.94 -4.56
C ALA A 96 -6.65 22.47 -5.79
N ASP A 97 -6.35 23.71 -6.16
CA ASP A 97 -6.55 24.30 -7.49
C ASP A 97 -5.81 23.46 -8.55
N GLY A 98 -6.24 22.21 -8.71
CA GLY A 98 -5.83 21.33 -9.78
C GLY A 98 -6.65 21.70 -10.99
N VAL A 99 -6.05 22.42 -11.93
CA VAL A 99 -6.53 22.50 -13.32
C VAL A 99 -7.07 21.12 -13.71
N PRO A 100 -8.32 20.98 -14.18
CA PRO A 100 -8.87 19.69 -14.58
C PRO A 100 -7.95 19.10 -15.65
N ILE A 101 -7.14 18.11 -15.27
CA ILE A 101 -6.28 17.42 -16.23
C ILE A 101 -7.25 16.74 -17.20
N PRO A 102 -7.19 17.07 -18.51
CA PRO A 102 -8.04 16.42 -19.49
C PRO A 102 -7.81 14.93 -19.39
N VAL A 103 -8.82 14.20 -18.92
CA VAL A 103 -8.79 12.75 -18.92
C VAL A 103 -9.03 12.33 -20.37
N PRO A 104 -8.07 11.71 -21.06
CA PRO A 104 -8.38 11.15 -22.36
C PRO A 104 -9.41 10.05 -22.13
N ASP A 105 -10.63 10.22 -22.65
CA ASP A 105 -11.71 9.22 -22.66
C ASP A 105 -11.41 8.03 -23.61
N GLY A 106 -10.13 7.71 -23.76
CA GLY A 106 -9.62 6.65 -24.61
C GLY A 106 -9.43 5.33 -23.86
N PRO A 107 -9.16 4.23 -24.60
CA PRO A 107 -8.74 2.97 -23.99
C PRO A 107 -7.56 3.20 -23.05
N CYS A 108 -7.56 2.51 -21.90
CA CYS A 108 -6.42 2.56 -20.99
C CYS A 108 -5.17 2.09 -21.73
N ARG A 109 -4.14 2.94 -21.74
CA ARG A 109 -2.83 2.61 -22.33
C ARG A 109 -2.30 1.28 -21.80
N PRO A 110 -1.54 0.50 -22.57
CA PRO A 110 -0.93 -0.72 -22.07
C PRO A 110 -0.04 -0.47 -20.84
N CYS A 111 0.09 -1.46 -19.96
CA CYS A 111 0.97 -1.36 -18.80
C CYS A 111 1.75 -2.64 -18.52
N HIS A 112 2.95 -2.47 -17.98
CA HIS A 112 3.80 -3.55 -17.50
C HIS A 112 3.79 -3.54 -15.97
N ILE A 113 3.35 -4.64 -15.38
CA ILE A 113 3.25 -4.79 -13.92
C ILE A 113 4.32 -5.77 -13.46
N LEU A 114 5.31 -5.26 -12.72
CA LEU A 114 6.48 -6.02 -12.27
C LEU A 114 6.58 -6.05 -10.73
N PRO A 115 6.85 -7.22 -10.12
CA PRO A 115 7.19 -7.31 -8.71
C PRO A 115 8.64 -6.89 -8.46
N LEU A 116 8.93 -6.32 -7.29
CA LEU A 116 10.30 -6.05 -6.84
C LEU A 116 10.46 -6.31 -5.34
N HIS A 117 11.15 -7.38 -4.96
CA HIS A 117 11.47 -7.71 -3.57
C HIS A 117 12.81 -8.46 -3.47
N ALA A 118 13.38 -8.51 -2.26
CA ALA A 118 14.72 -9.04 -2.01
C ALA A 118 14.92 -10.52 -2.44
N LEU A 119 13.85 -11.32 -2.43
CA LEU A 119 13.91 -12.73 -2.83
C LEU A 119 13.88 -12.97 -4.35
N LEU A 120 13.80 -11.93 -5.19
CA LEU A 120 13.87 -12.09 -6.65
C LEU A 120 15.31 -12.40 -7.09
N SER A 121 15.45 -13.17 -8.17
CA SER A 121 16.73 -13.37 -8.83
C SER A 121 17.33 -12.02 -9.26
N PRO A 122 18.67 -11.87 -9.31
CA PRO A 122 19.29 -10.64 -9.81
C PRO A 122 18.80 -10.25 -11.21
N GLU A 123 18.57 -11.25 -12.07
CA GLU A 123 18.03 -11.07 -13.42
C GLU A 123 16.62 -10.44 -13.37
N ASP A 124 15.74 -10.95 -12.51
CA ASP A 124 14.39 -10.41 -12.35
C ASP A 124 14.36 -9.03 -11.70
N GLN A 125 15.30 -8.73 -10.80
CA GLN A 125 15.43 -7.39 -10.23
C GLN A 125 15.85 -6.37 -11.31
N VAL A 126 16.76 -6.73 -12.21
CA VAL A 126 17.21 -5.83 -13.29
C VAL A 126 16.10 -5.56 -14.31
N ARG A 127 15.10 -6.45 -14.44
CA ARG A 127 13.97 -6.25 -15.38
C ARG A 127 13.17 -4.97 -15.11
N VAL A 128 13.12 -4.46 -13.88
CA VAL A 128 12.44 -3.18 -13.61
C VAL A 128 13.19 -1.98 -14.19
N LEU A 129 14.46 -2.15 -14.54
CA LEU A 129 15.31 -1.14 -15.16
C LEU A 129 15.30 -1.22 -16.69
N ALA A 130 14.77 -2.30 -17.26
CA ALA A 130 14.72 -2.49 -18.71
C ALA A 130 13.81 -1.43 -19.36
N PRO A 131 14.19 -0.89 -20.54
CA PRO A 131 13.34 0.03 -21.26
C PRO A 131 12.02 -0.66 -21.67
N LEU A 132 10.93 0.10 -21.66
CA LEU A 132 9.63 -0.41 -22.10
C LEU A 132 9.62 -0.57 -23.64
N PRO A 133 8.84 -1.51 -24.18
CA PRO A 133 8.72 -1.73 -25.62
C PRO A 133 8.25 -0.51 -26.43
N SER A 134 7.49 0.38 -25.81
CA SER A 134 6.97 1.61 -26.43
C SER A 134 6.72 2.68 -25.36
N ASP A 135 6.87 3.94 -25.75
CA ASP A 135 6.69 5.12 -24.88
C ASP A 135 5.26 5.27 -24.34
N ASP A 136 4.27 4.68 -25.02
CA ASP A 136 2.86 4.69 -24.57
C ASP A 136 2.59 3.66 -23.45
N HIS A 137 3.50 2.70 -23.24
CA HIS A 137 3.34 1.72 -22.18
C HIS A 137 3.70 2.36 -20.83
N ARG A 138 2.95 2.01 -19.78
CA ARG A 138 3.25 2.45 -18.41
C ARG A 138 3.90 1.33 -17.60
N LEU A 139 5.04 1.63 -16.98
CA LEU A 139 5.63 0.76 -15.97
C LEU A 139 4.91 0.93 -14.62
N ILE A 140 4.52 -0.16 -14.00
CA ILE A 140 3.95 -0.23 -12.65
C ILE A 140 4.79 -1.24 -11.86
N VAL A 141 5.55 -0.75 -10.88
CA VAL A 141 6.39 -1.58 -10.01
C VAL A 141 5.72 -1.69 -8.65
N ILE A 142 5.51 -2.92 -8.19
CA ILE A 142 5.00 -3.20 -6.84
C ILE A 142 6.18 -3.71 -6.03
N SER A 143 6.58 -2.93 -5.01
CA SER A 143 7.83 -3.17 -4.28
C SER A 143 7.65 -3.14 -2.76
N THR A 144 8.58 -3.76 -2.06
CA THR A 144 8.83 -3.45 -0.64
C THR A 144 9.85 -2.30 -0.53
N ASN A 145 10.25 -1.96 0.68
CA ASN A 145 11.36 -1.05 1.00
C ASN A 145 12.74 -1.38 0.34
N VAL A 146 12.83 -2.42 -0.49
CA VAL A 146 14.02 -2.65 -1.33
C VAL A 146 14.23 -1.52 -2.34
N ALA A 147 13.15 -0.90 -2.85
CA ALA A 147 13.26 0.26 -3.74
C ALA A 147 13.59 1.57 -3.01
N GLU A 148 13.46 1.62 -1.68
CA GLU A 148 13.78 2.80 -0.87
C GLU A 148 15.30 3.02 -0.77
N THR A 149 16.07 1.92 -0.81
CA THR A 149 17.54 1.96 -0.75
C THR A 149 18.14 1.78 -2.14
N SER A 150 18.58 2.90 -2.73
CA SER A 150 19.59 2.96 -3.80
C SER A 150 19.22 2.44 -5.19
N LEU A 151 17.97 2.02 -5.44
CA LEU A 151 17.52 1.60 -6.78
C LEU A 151 16.76 2.72 -7.50
N THR A 152 17.43 3.40 -8.44
CA THR A 152 16.77 4.41 -9.29
C THR A 152 16.09 3.73 -10.47
N ILE A 153 14.77 3.56 -10.38
CA ILE A 153 13.95 3.08 -11.50
C ILE A 153 13.69 4.27 -12.44
N PRO A 154 14.06 4.18 -13.73
CA PRO A 154 13.88 5.28 -14.66
C PRO A 154 12.39 5.58 -14.87
N ASN A 155 12.07 6.84 -15.16
CA ASN A 155 10.73 7.31 -15.51
C ASN A 155 9.64 7.15 -14.44
N ILE A 156 9.98 6.91 -13.16
CA ILE A 156 9.00 6.96 -12.07
C ILE A 156 8.57 8.42 -11.84
N LYS A 157 7.26 8.67 -11.94
CA LYS A 157 6.65 9.99 -11.70
C LYS A 157 5.65 9.97 -10.56
N TYR A 158 5.13 8.79 -10.23
CA TYR A 158 4.10 8.60 -9.23
C TYR A 158 4.57 7.56 -8.21
N VAL A 159 4.49 7.91 -6.94
CA VAL A 159 4.76 7.01 -5.82
C VAL A 159 3.47 6.83 -5.03
N VAL A 160 3.16 5.59 -4.68
CA VAL A 160 2.04 5.23 -3.82
C VAL A 160 2.60 4.45 -2.66
N ASP A 161 2.63 5.06 -1.48
CA ASP A 161 2.99 4.37 -0.25
C ASP A 161 1.73 3.95 0.52
N THR A 162 1.71 2.72 1.02
CA THR A 162 0.66 2.25 1.93
C THR A 162 0.89 2.71 3.37
N GLY A 163 2.05 3.31 3.66
CA GLY A 163 2.44 3.80 4.98
C GLY A 163 2.79 2.68 5.97
N ARG A 164 2.93 1.44 5.51
CA ARG A 164 3.15 0.27 6.37
C ARG A 164 4.39 -0.49 5.94
N GLU A 165 5.15 -0.94 6.92
CA GLU A 165 6.34 -1.76 6.74
C GLU A 165 6.37 -2.95 7.69
N LYS A 166 7.17 -3.96 7.36
CA LYS A 166 7.39 -5.13 8.22
C LYS A 166 8.72 -4.96 8.96
N VAL A 167 8.63 -4.69 10.26
CA VAL A 167 9.79 -4.41 11.12
C VAL A 167 10.10 -5.63 12.01
N LYS A 168 11.39 -5.90 12.21
CA LYS A 168 11.85 -6.90 13.17
C LYS A 168 11.78 -6.33 14.59
N VAL A 169 10.86 -6.87 15.38
CA VAL A 169 10.68 -6.52 16.80
C VAL A 169 11.35 -7.59 17.64
N TYR A 170 12.31 -7.17 18.48
CA TYR A 170 12.97 -8.03 19.45
C TYR A 170 12.29 -7.90 20.82
N ASP A 171 11.83 -9.02 21.36
CA ASP A 171 11.31 -9.07 22.73
C ASP A 171 12.42 -9.48 23.70
N HIS A 172 12.88 -8.53 24.51
CA HIS A 172 13.93 -8.75 25.50
C HIS A 172 13.55 -9.73 26.61
N LYS A 173 12.25 -9.94 26.88
CA LYS A 173 11.80 -10.85 27.94
C LYS A 173 11.83 -12.31 27.48
N THR A 174 11.47 -12.56 26.22
CA THR A 174 11.43 -13.91 25.66
C THR A 174 12.68 -14.27 24.84
N GLY A 175 13.48 -13.27 24.47
CA GLY A 175 14.64 -13.44 23.58
C GLY A 175 14.26 -13.69 22.11
N ILE A 176 12.98 -13.54 21.75
CA ILE A 176 12.46 -13.87 20.43
C ILE A 176 12.45 -12.64 19.53
N SER A 177 12.93 -12.82 18.30
CA SER A 177 12.73 -11.85 17.22
C SER A 177 11.50 -12.23 16.41
N SER A 178 10.55 -11.31 16.27
CA SER A 178 9.36 -11.48 15.43
C SER A 178 9.26 -10.38 14.37
N LEU A 179 8.60 -10.65 13.25
CA LEU A 179 8.30 -9.64 12.23
C LEU A 179 6.86 -9.15 12.43
N LYS A 180 6.69 -7.85 12.68
CA LYS A 180 5.37 -7.23 12.84
C LYS A 180 5.19 -6.12 11.80
N VAL A 181 3.95 -5.98 11.33
CA VAL A 181 3.59 -4.84 10.47
C VAL A 181 3.39 -3.61 11.36
N SER A 182 4.06 -2.51 11.01
CA SER A 182 4.01 -1.22 11.71
C SER A 182 3.85 -0.09 10.70
N TRP A 183 3.48 1.10 11.18
CA TRP A 183 3.54 2.32 10.38
C TRP A 183 5.00 2.71 10.09
N ILE A 184 5.24 3.22 8.88
CA ILE A 184 6.53 3.78 8.49
C ILE A 184 6.83 5.04 9.32
N SER A 185 8.12 5.34 9.48
CA SER A 185 8.54 6.58 10.12
C SER A 185 8.26 7.80 9.24
N LYS A 186 8.23 9.00 9.84
CA LYS A 186 8.13 10.26 9.07
C LYS A 186 9.30 10.47 8.09
N ALA A 187 10.45 9.85 8.35
CA ALA A 187 11.60 9.95 7.46
C ALA A 187 11.51 9.05 6.22
N SER A 188 10.64 8.04 6.26
CA SER A 188 10.38 7.10 5.17
C SER A 188 9.13 7.47 4.36
N ALA A 189 8.41 8.53 4.76
CA ALA A 189 7.15 8.98 4.16
C ALA A 189 7.35 10.13 3.16
#